data_AF-A0A644U6S0-F1
#
_entry.id   AF-A0A644U6S0-F1
#
_cell.length_a   1.000
_cell.length_b   1.000
_cell.length_c   1.000
_cell.angle_alpha   90.00
_cell.angle_beta   90.00
_cell.angle_gamma   90.00
#
_symmetry.space_group_name_H-M   'P 1'
#
loop_
_entity.id
_entity.type
_entity.pdbx_description
1 polymer ?
#
loop_
_entity_poly.entity_id
_entity_poly.type
_entity_poly.pdbx_seq_one_letter_code
_entity_poly.pdbx_strand_id
1 'polypeptide(L)'
;MYKLVCVHCGAEYPPDAVVYNCEKCGHLLAVKYDLSKITITHEEILQRPISLWRYKEFLPVKIEPVTLQEGGTPLYHLKRLGEEMGLTNLYAKHEGMNPSGSFKDRGMTLGVSMAKQLGKNIVACASTGNTSASMAVYAAKANMPAVVLLPAGHVALGKIAQALMHGAKVISIRGNFDRALEMVHELCITHGIYLLNSINPYRLEGQKTIGFEIVDQLGCVPDRIVLPVGNAGNISAVYKGLCEWKEIGYIDRLPKMTAIQAAGSCPVVDAIKGNFSEITVEQNPETVATAIRIGNPVNAEKALRAIRETGGTAESVTDEEILAMQRDLARYEGIGVEPASAASVAGIRKMAEMGLLDKDEKIVCVVTGHLLKDPETVIKQCAPPLEIDPTIEALLAVL
;
A
#
# COMPACT_ATOMS: atom_id res chain seq x y z
N MET A 1 25.12 -5.04 -2.72
CA MET A 1 25.28 -5.40 -1.29
C MET A 1 24.55 -4.33 -0.51
N TYR A 2 23.45 -4.67 0.15
CA TYR A 2 22.65 -3.70 0.92
C TYR A 2 23.05 -3.75 2.40
N LYS A 3 22.50 -2.84 3.21
CA LYS A 3 22.55 -2.86 4.68
C LYS A 3 21.28 -2.24 5.25
N LEU A 4 20.99 -2.49 6.52
CA LEU A 4 19.91 -1.82 7.22
C LEU A 4 20.46 -0.56 7.90
N VAL A 5 19.76 0.56 7.77
CA VAL A 5 20.16 1.84 8.35
C VAL A 5 18.97 2.45 9.10
N CYS A 6 19.21 2.92 10.32
CA CYS A 6 18.22 3.67 11.08
C CYS A 6 17.92 5.01 10.40
N VAL A 7 16.64 5.32 10.19
CA VAL A 7 16.25 6.56 9.49
C VAL A 7 16.55 7.82 10.29
N HIS A 8 16.63 7.71 11.62
CA HIS A 8 16.91 8.82 12.51
C HIS A 8 18.41 8.99 12.84
N CYS A 9 19.02 8.02 13.54
CA CYS A 9 20.41 8.14 14.02
C CYS A 9 21.49 7.60 13.07
N GLY A 10 21.12 7.02 11.91
CA GLY A 10 22.08 6.49 10.94
C GLY A 10 22.81 5.20 11.35
N ALA A 11 22.48 4.59 12.50
CA ALA A 11 23.06 3.32 12.92
C ALA A 11 22.87 2.23 11.84
N GLU A 12 23.93 1.48 11.59
CA GLU A 12 23.98 0.46 10.54
C GLU A 12 23.91 -0.95 11.13
N TYR A 13 23.17 -1.83 10.48
CA TYR A 13 23.03 -3.24 10.83
C TYR A 13 23.28 -4.12 9.60
N PRO A 14 23.83 -5.32 9.78
CA PRO A 14 24.13 -6.19 8.66
C PRO A 14 22.83 -6.75 8.02
N PRO A 15 22.90 -7.18 6.74
CA PRO A 15 21.75 -7.71 5.98
C PRO A 15 20.99 -8.88 6.59
N ASP A 16 21.66 -9.65 7.42
CA ASP A 16 21.16 -10.85 8.10
C ASP A 16 20.60 -10.57 9.50
N ALA A 17 20.73 -9.32 9.98
CA ALA A 17 20.16 -8.91 11.26
C ALA A 17 18.62 -8.94 11.21
N VAL A 18 18.04 -9.61 12.20
CA VAL A 18 16.58 -9.66 12.41
C VAL A 18 16.22 -8.61 13.45
N VAL A 19 16.17 -7.36 13.00
CA VAL A 19 15.94 -6.19 13.84
C VAL A 19 14.75 -5.41 13.28
N TYR A 20 13.76 -5.13 14.13
CA TYR A 20 12.53 -4.43 13.74
C TYR A 20 12.56 -2.93 14.06
N ASN A 21 13.33 -2.54 15.06
CA ASN A 21 13.56 -1.17 15.49
C ASN A 21 15.05 -0.98 15.80
N CYS A 22 15.58 0.21 15.57
CA CYS A 22 16.96 0.55 15.89
C CYS A 22 17.25 0.29 17.37
N GLU A 23 18.23 -0.56 17.67
CA GLU A 23 18.64 -0.91 19.04
C GLU A 23 19.21 0.30 19.80
N LYS A 24 19.66 1.35 19.09
CA LYS A 24 20.20 2.57 19.70
C LYS A 24 19.15 3.62 20.07
N CYS A 25 18.06 3.74 19.30
CA CYS A 25 17.12 4.86 19.46
C CYS A 25 15.65 4.50 19.22
N GLY A 26 15.32 3.22 19.03
CA GLY A 26 13.94 2.73 18.84
C GLY A 26 13.29 3.08 17.49
N HIS A 27 13.92 3.90 16.64
CA HIS A 27 13.35 4.34 15.37
C HIS A 27 13.38 3.25 14.28
N LEU A 28 12.67 3.49 13.18
CA LEU A 28 12.58 2.55 12.07
C LEU A 28 13.89 2.37 11.31
N LEU A 29 14.02 1.20 10.70
CA LEU A 29 15.10 0.90 9.75
C LEU A 29 14.61 1.11 8.30
N ALA A 30 15.58 1.31 7.41
CA ALA A 30 15.42 1.31 5.96
C ALA A 30 16.54 0.47 5.32
N VAL A 31 16.26 -0.14 4.16
CA VAL A 31 17.28 -0.84 3.39
C VAL A 31 18.03 0.17 2.54
N LYS A 32 19.35 0.26 2.73
CA LYS A 32 20.25 1.10 1.92
C LYS A 32 21.07 0.22 0.99
N TYR A 33 21.06 0.52 -0.30
CA TYR A 33 21.85 -0.17 -1.31
C TYR A 33 23.13 0.61 -1.59
N ASP A 34 24.15 -0.11 -2.02
CA ASP A 34 25.25 0.47 -2.77
C ASP A 34 24.84 0.50 -4.25
N LEU A 35 24.21 1.61 -4.66
CA LEU A 35 23.65 1.76 -6.01
C LEU A 35 24.73 1.83 -7.09
N SER A 36 25.96 2.21 -6.74
CA SER A 36 27.11 2.22 -7.67
C SER A 36 27.44 0.83 -8.24
N LYS A 37 26.95 -0.24 -7.59
CA LYS A 37 27.13 -1.63 -8.02
C LYS A 37 26.04 -2.11 -8.97
N ILE A 38 25.01 -1.32 -9.24
CA ILE A 38 23.96 -1.67 -10.21
C ILE A 38 24.45 -1.20 -11.58
N THR A 39 24.80 -2.15 -12.44
CA THR A 39 25.38 -1.89 -13.78
C THR A 39 24.43 -2.20 -14.93
N ILE A 40 23.28 -2.80 -14.65
CA ILE A 40 22.24 -3.05 -15.66
C ILE A 40 21.73 -1.71 -16.19
N THR A 41 21.27 -1.67 -17.44
CA THR A 41 20.61 -0.50 -18.03
C THR A 41 19.09 -0.57 -17.87
N HIS A 42 18.40 0.56 -18.00
CA HIS A 42 16.93 0.58 -17.97
C HIS A 42 16.32 -0.21 -19.13
N GLU A 43 16.92 -0.14 -20.32
CA GLU A 43 16.48 -0.88 -21.50
C GLU A 43 16.55 -2.40 -21.30
N GLU A 44 17.61 -2.92 -20.68
CA GLU A 44 17.74 -4.33 -20.34
C GLU A 44 16.68 -4.80 -19.34
N ILE A 45 16.28 -3.94 -18.39
CA ILE A 45 15.18 -4.23 -17.47
C ILE A 45 13.85 -4.36 -18.22
N LEU A 46 13.60 -3.47 -19.18
CA LEU A 46 12.37 -3.44 -19.97
C LEU A 46 12.16 -4.69 -20.84
N GLN A 47 13.23 -5.40 -21.22
CA GLN A 47 13.14 -6.66 -21.97
C GLN A 47 12.58 -7.84 -21.17
N ARG A 48 12.50 -7.71 -19.84
CA ARG A 48 11.97 -8.78 -18.97
C ARG A 48 10.44 -8.72 -18.91
N PRO A 49 9.74 -9.84 -18.69
CA PRO A 49 8.30 -9.81 -18.43
C PRO A 49 7.94 -8.87 -17.28
N ILE A 50 6.79 -8.18 -17.41
CA ILE A 50 6.36 -7.23 -16.38
C ILE A 50 5.92 -7.97 -15.12
N SER A 51 6.60 -7.69 -14.02
CA SER A 51 6.32 -8.19 -12.67
C SER A 51 7.15 -7.37 -11.68
N LEU A 52 6.91 -7.54 -10.39
CA LEU A 52 7.80 -6.98 -9.37
C LEU A 52 9.26 -7.44 -9.54
N TRP A 53 9.48 -8.69 -9.93
CA TRP A 53 10.81 -9.30 -10.05
C TRP A 53 11.58 -8.88 -11.30
N ARG A 54 10.94 -8.12 -12.21
CA ARG A 54 11.64 -7.38 -13.28
C ARG A 54 12.79 -6.53 -12.72
N TYR A 55 12.61 -5.97 -11.51
CA TYR A 55 13.53 -5.03 -10.87
C TYR A 55 14.44 -5.67 -9.80
N LYS A 56 14.76 -6.97 -9.92
CA LYS A 56 15.49 -7.75 -8.91
C LYS A 56 16.82 -7.11 -8.42
N GLU A 57 17.49 -6.32 -9.25
CA GLU A 57 18.73 -5.62 -8.89
C GLU A 57 18.52 -4.56 -7.80
N PHE A 58 17.29 -4.04 -7.68
CA PHE A 58 16.89 -3.09 -6.63
C PHE A 58 16.28 -3.80 -5.41
N LEU A 59 16.37 -5.12 -5.32
CA LEU A 59 15.74 -5.91 -4.27
C LEU A 59 16.78 -6.69 -3.44
N PRO A 60 16.56 -6.91 -2.14
CA PRO A 60 17.53 -7.54 -1.24
C PRO A 60 17.48 -9.08 -1.22
N VAL A 61 16.75 -9.71 -2.15
CA VAL A 61 16.56 -11.16 -2.21
C VAL A 61 17.57 -11.80 -3.16
N LYS A 62 18.31 -12.80 -2.66
CA LYS A 62 19.39 -13.52 -3.35
C LYS A 62 19.09 -15.00 -3.59
N ILE A 63 18.02 -15.52 -3.00
CA ILE A 63 17.50 -16.86 -3.24
C ILE A 63 16.43 -16.84 -4.33
N GLU A 64 15.98 -18.01 -4.78
CA GLU A 64 14.78 -18.09 -5.60
C GLU A 64 13.57 -17.50 -4.84
N PRO A 65 12.92 -16.46 -5.38
CA PRO A 65 11.88 -15.74 -4.66
C PRO A 65 10.59 -16.56 -4.52
N VAL A 66 9.88 -16.33 -3.42
CA VAL A 66 8.51 -16.81 -3.22
C VAL A 66 7.58 -15.85 -3.95
N THR A 67 7.19 -16.18 -5.19
CA THR A 67 6.36 -15.31 -6.03
C THR A 67 5.08 -16.00 -6.53
N LEU A 68 4.07 -15.18 -6.77
CA LEU A 68 2.84 -15.49 -7.50
C LEU A 68 2.68 -14.60 -8.74
N GLN A 69 3.79 -14.06 -9.26
CA GLN A 69 3.84 -13.12 -10.38
C GLN A 69 3.14 -11.78 -10.09
N GLU A 70 3.15 -11.35 -8.83
CA GLU A 70 2.68 -10.04 -8.42
C GLU A 70 3.44 -8.88 -9.07
N GLY A 71 2.80 -7.72 -9.11
CA GLY A 71 3.18 -6.64 -10.01
C GLY A 71 2.61 -6.84 -11.42
N GLY A 72 3.06 -6.01 -12.36
CA GLY A 72 2.47 -5.98 -13.70
C GLY A 72 1.00 -5.55 -13.73
N THR A 73 0.56 -4.83 -12.69
CA THR A 73 -0.82 -4.43 -12.53
C THR A 73 -1.22 -3.36 -13.56
N PRO A 74 -2.51 -3.28 -13.94
CA PRO A 74 -2.96 -2.30 -14.94
C PRO A 74 -2.75 -0.85 -14.50
N LEU A 75 -2.43 0.01 -15.48
CA LEU A 75 -2.49 1.47 -15.39
C LEU A 75 -3.62 1.96 -16.29
N TYR A 76 -4.77 2.27 -15.70
CA TYR A 76 -5.95 2.71 -16.44
C TYR A 76 -5.93 4.21 -16.67
N HIS A 77 -6.26 4.67 -17.87
CA HIS A 77 -6.54 6.08 -18.15
C HIS A 77 -8.00 6.36 -17.78
N LEU A 78 -8.23 7.22 -16.77
CA LEU A 78 -9.55 7.56 -16.26
C LEU A 78 -10.17 8.67 -17.12
N LYS A 79 -10.67 8.30 -18.30
CA LYS A 79 -11.09 9.28 -19.31
C LYS A 79 -12.32 10.07 -18.89
N ARG A 80 -13.38 9.39 -18.43
CA ARG A 80 -14.65 10.03 -18.09
C ARG A 80 -14.53 10.87 -16.83
N LEU A 81 -13.86 10.34 -15.82
CA LEU A 81 -13.55 11.08 -14.60
C LEU A 81 -12.58 12.24 -14.86
N GLY A 82 -11.58 12.03 -15.72
CA GLY A 82 -10.68 13.09 -16.15
C GLY A 82 -11.41 14.24 -16.84
N GLU A 83 -12.29 13.93 -17.80
CA GLU A 83 -13.14 14.91 -18.47
C GLU A 83 -14.03 15.69 -17.49
N GLU A 84 -14.67 15.00 -16.54
CA GLU A 84 -15.50 15.63 -15.49
C GLU A 84 -14.69 16.58 -14.61
N MET A 85 -13.43 16.23 -14.29
CA MET A 85 -12.53 17.04 -13.46
C MET A 85 -11.73 18.08 -14.25
N GLY A 86 -11.86 18.14 -15.57
CA GLY A 86 -11.04 18.99 -16.43
C GLY A 86 -9.56 18.61 -16.48
N LEU A 87 -9.24 17.33 -16.27
CA LEU A 87 -7.90 16.74 -16.24
C LEU A 87 -7.71 15.74 -17.38
N THR A 88 -6.86 16.06 -18.35
CA THR A 88 -6.67 15.19 -19.53
C THR A 88 -5.84 13.95 -19.21
N ASN A 89 -4.90 14.06 -18.27
CA ASN A 89 -3.87 13.06 -17.99
C ASN A 89 -4.03 12.41 -16.61
N LEU A 90 -5.23 11.88 -16.31
CA LEU A 90 -5.56 11.23 -15.04
C LEU A 90 -5.53 9.70 -15.17
N TYR A 91 -4.74 9.02 -14.34
CA TYR A 91 -4.58 7.56 -14.38
C TYR A 91 -4.79 6.89 -13.03
N ALA A 92 -5.22 5.63 -13.04
CA ALA A 92 -5.28 4.76 -11.86
C ALA A 92 -4.33 3.55 -12.01
N LYS A 93 -3.34 3.45 -11.11
CA LYS A 93 -2.50 2.25 -10.96
C LYS A 93 -3.23 1.25 -10.06
N HIS A 94 -3.82 0.21 -10.66
CA HIS A 94 -4.73 -0.69 -9.95
C HIS A 94 -4.03 -1.86 -9.26
N GLU A 95 -3.56 -1.59 -8.05
CA GLU A 95 -2.86 -2.56 -7.20
C GLU A 95 -3.77 -3.62 -6.55
N GLY A 96 -5.08 -3.45 -6.67
CA GLY A 96 -6.06 -4.49 -6.34
C GLY A 96 -6.02 -5.69 -7.28
N MET A 97 -5.36 -5.60 -8.44
CA MET A 97 -5.22 -6.73 -9.37
C MET A 97 -4.06 -7.68 -9.04
N ASN A 98 -3.40 -7.51 -7.88
CA ASN A 98 -2.41 -8.46 -7.39
C ASN A 98 -3.09 -9.75 -6.82
N PRO A 99 -2.34 -10.86 -6.64
CA PRO A 99 -2.89 -12.18 -6.26
C PRO A 99 -3.85 -12.22 -5.06
N SER A 100 -3.60 -11.48 -4.00
CA SER A 100 -4.46 -11.39 -2.81
C SER A 100 -5.53 -10.31 -2.91
N GLY A 101 -5.61 -9.59 -4.03
CA GLY A 101 -6.47 -8.43 -4.21
C GLY A 101 -5.93 -7.13 -3.61
N SER A 102 -4.61 -7.01 -3.36
CA SER A 102 -4.03 -5.82 -2.72
C SER A 102 -2.55 -5.57 -3.04
N PHE A 103 -2.13 -4.30 -3.02
CA PHE A 103 -0.72 -3.87 -3.12
C PHE A 103 0.22 -4.51 -2.09
N LYS A 104 -0.33 -5.05 -0.98
CA LYS A 104 0.47 -5.70 0.06
C LYS A 104 1.29 -6.87 -0.46
N ASP A 105 0.84 -7.49 -1.54
CA ASP A 105 1.50 -8.59 -2.23
C ASP A 105 2.93 -8.27 -2.62
N ARG A 106 3.16 -7.06 -3.11
CA ARG A 106 4.50 -6.58 -3.43
C ARG A 106 5.43 -6.58 -2.22
N GLY A 107 4.91 -6.23 -1.05
CA GLY A 107 5.70 -6.28 0.18
C GLY A 107 5.83 -7.70 0.75
N MET A 108 4.80 -8.54 0.60
CA MET A 108 4.76 -9.87 1.19
C MET A 108 5.61 -10.88 0.44
N THR A 109 5.63 -10.83 -0.89
CA THR A 109 6.56 -11.63 -1.71
C THR A 109 8.00 -11.44 -1.25
N LEU A 110 8.40 -10.19 -1.02
CA LEU A 110 9.74 -9.87 -0.53
C LEU A 110 9.91 -10.26 0.94
N GLY A 111 8.93 -9.95 1.79
CA GLY A 111 8.97 -10.27 3.21
C GLY A 111 9.12 -11.77 3.48
N VAL A 112 8.35 -12.61 2.80
CA VAL A 112 8.40 -14.09 2.95
C VAL A 112 9.67 -14.65 2.31
N SER A 113 10.10 -14.13 1.15
CA SER A 113 11.40 -14.51 0.57
C SER A 113 12.56 -14.17 1.51
N MET A 114 12.53 -13.01 2.14
CA MET A 114 13.51 -12.61 3.15
C MET A 114 13.42 -13.50 4.40
N ALA A 115 12.23 -13.88 4.86
CA ALA A 115 12.06 -14.83 5.97
C ALA A 115 12.81 -16.14 5.68
N LYS A 116 12.61 -16.70 4.48
CA LYS A 116 13.29 -17.92 4.02
C LYS A 116 14.81 -17.73 3.90
N GLN A 117 15.25 -16.60 3.32
CA GLN A 117 16.67 -16.26 3.20
C GLN A 117 17.37 -16.13 4.57
N LEU A 118 16.65 -15.64 5.58
CA LEU A 118 17.13 -15.46 6.95
C LEU A 118 16.94 -16.72 7.82
N GLY A 119 16.60 -17.87 7.22
CA GLY A 119 16.42 -19.15 7.91
C GLY A 119 15.22 -19.18 8.87
N LYS A 120 14.21 -18.34 8.67
CA LYS A 120 12.99 -18.32 9.47
C LYS A 120 11.95 -19.28 8.91
N ASN A 121 11.27 -19.96 9.81
CA ASN A 121 10.34 -21.05 9.48
C ASN A 121 8.87 -20.69 9.72
N ILE A 122 8.57 -19.55 10.34
CA ILE A 122 7.20 -19.11 10.66
C ILE A 122 7.12 -17.61 10.39
N VAL A 123 6.01 -17.15 9.81
CA VAL A 123 5.72 -15.72 9.66
C VAL A 123 4.50 -15.31 10.47
N ALA A 124 4.52 -14.07 10.97
CA ALA A 124 3.40 -13.52 11.72
C ALA A 124 3.11 -12.06 11.39
N CYS A 125 1.85 -11.66 11.64
CA CYS A 125 1.45 -10.26 11.61
C CYS A 125 0.36 -9.98 12.66
N ALA A 126 0.25 -8.72 13.07
CA ALA A 126 -0.80 -8.21 13.94
C ALA A 126 -1.73 -7.30 13.13
N SER A 127 -2.57 -7.90 12.28
CA SER A 127 -3.48 -7.17 11.40
C SER A 127 -4.67 -8.04 10.98
N THR A 128 -5.85 -7.44 10.91
CA THR A 128 -7.10 -8.09 10.46
C THR A 128 -7.43 -7.83 9.00
N GLY A 129 -6.60 -7.07 8.28
CA GLY A 129 -6.87 -6.59 6.92
C GLY A 129 -5.98 -7.20 5.84
N ASN A 130 -5.73 -6.43 4.78
CA ASN A 130 -4.99 -6.89 3.59
C ASN A 130 -3.58 -7.43 3.92
N THR A 131 -2.95 -6.98 5.01
CA THR A 131 -1.64 -7.49 5.43
C THR A 131 -1.70 -8.96 5.81
N SER A 132 -2.68 -9.41 6.60
CA SER A 132 -2.78 -10.81 7.02
C SER A 132 -3.19 -11.72 5.88
N ALA A 133 -4.10 -11.25 5.03
CA ALA A 133 -4.50 -11.98 3.82
C ALA A 133 -3.32 -12.21 2.87
N SER A 134 -2.60 -11.14 2.53
CA SER A 134 -1.41 -11.23 1.67
C SER A 134 -0.32 -12.10 2.31
N MET A 135 -0.03 -11.91 3.61
CA MET A 135 0.94 -12.74 4.31
C MET A 135 0.59 -14.23 4.23
N ALA A 136 -0.67 -14.59 4.48
CA ALA A 136 -1.14 -15.96 4.41
C ALA A 136 -0.98 -16.56 3.00
N VAL A 137 -1.27 -15.78 1.97
CA VAL A 137 -1.12 -16.18 0.55
C VAL A 137 0.33 -16.56 0.24
N TYR A 138 1.30 -15.71 0.58
CA TYR A 138 2.72 -15.99 0.30
C TYR A 138 3.31 -17.03 1.24
N ALA A 139 2.86 -17.08 2.49
CA ALA A 139 3.26 -18.13 3.43
C ALA A 139 2.81 -19.52 2.95
N ALA A 140 1.57 -19.65 2.46
CA ALA A 140 1.08 -20.87 1.85
C ALA A 140 1.92 -21.28 0.63
N LYS A 141 2.24 -20.32 -0.26
CA LYS A 141 3.13 -20.55 -1.42
C LYS A 141 4.53 -21.01 -1.00
N ALA A 142 5.04 -20.53 0.14
CA ALA A 142 6.33 -20.90 0.68
C ALA A 142 6.31 -22.18 1.53
N ASN A 143 5.15 -22.81 1.74
CA ASN A 143 4.94 -23.87 2.72
C ASN A 143 5.43 -23.47 4.13
N MET A 144 5.09 -22.25 4.54
CA MET A 144 5.49 -21.65 5.81
C MET A 144 4.26 -21.42 6.69
N PRO A 145 4.24 -21.87 7.96
CA PRO A 145 3.20 -21.52 8.90
C PRO A 145 3.01 -20.00 9.03
N ALA A 146 1.76 -19.56 8.89
CA ALA A 146 1.35 -18.17 9.07
C ALA A 146 0.52 -18.00 10.36
N VAL A 147 0.85 -16.99 11.15
CA VAL A 147 0.16 -16.68 12.41
C VAL A 147 -0.37 -15.24 12.38
N VAL A 148 -1.66 -15.08 12.62
CA VAL A 148 -2.33 -13.77 12.67
C VAL A 148 -2.81 -13.53 14.09
N LEU A 149 -2.30 -12.49 14.74
CA LEU A 149 -2.54 -12.22 16.16
C LEU A 149 -3.39 -10.96 16.32
N LEU A 150 -4.52 -11.10 17.01
CA LEU A 150 -5.57 -10.06 17.08
C LEU A 150 -6.13 -9.99 18.51
N PRO A 151 -6.60 -8.83 18.99
CA PRO A 151 -7.44 -8.78 20.19
C PRO A 151 -8.81 -9.40 19.92
N ALA A 152 -9.42 -9.95 20.97
CA ALA A 152 -10.81 -10.42 20.92
C ALA A 152 -11.80 -9.29 20.60
N GLY A 153 -12.84 -9.61 19.81
CA GLY A 153 -13.95 -8.68 19.47
C GLY A 153 -13.75 -7.84 18.22
N HIS A 154 -12.54 -7.77 17.65
CA HIS A 154 -12.23 -6.93 16.48
C HIS A 154 -11.95 -7.73 15.20
N VAL A 155 -12.78 -8.74 14.91
CA VAL A 155 -12.58 -9.67 13.77
C VAL A 155 -13.45 -9.25 12.59
N ALA A 156 -12.84 -8.66 11.55
CA ALA A 156 -13.51 -8.46 10.26
C ALA A 156 -13.52 -9.78 9.47
N LEU A 157 -14.57 -10.60 9.68
CA LEU A 157 -14.66 -11.96 9.14
C LEU A 157 -14.41 -12.02 7.63
N GLY A 158 -14.97 -11.08 6.85
CA GLY A 158 -14.76 -11.04 5.40
C GLY A 158 -13.29 -10.89 4.97
N LYS A 159 -12.50 -10.09 5.70
CA LYS A 159 -11.06 -9.89 5.39
C LYS A 159 -10.19 -11.04 5.90
N ILE A 160 -10.59 -11.64 7.01
CA ILE A 160 -9.89 -12.77 7.64
C ILE A 160 -10.17 -14.09 6.90
N ALA A 161 -11.32 -14.21 6.22
CA ALA A 161 -11.69 -15.39 5.45
C ALA A 161 -10.58 -15.82 4.46
N GLN A 162 -9.97 -14.86 3.76
CA GLN A 162 -8.85 -15.15 2.86
C GLN A 162 -7.62 -15.69 3.61
N ALA A 163 -7.28 -15.10 4.76
CA ALA A 163 -6.16 -15.60 5.57
C ALA A 163 -6.40 -17.03 6.08
N LEU A 164 -7.61 -17.31 6.57
CA LEU A 164 -8.02 -18.65 7.03
C LEU A 164 -8.00 -19.68 5.89
N MET A 165 -8.52 -19.33 4.72
CA MET A 165 -8.53 -20.21 3.54
C MET A 165 -7.11 -20.59 3.10
N HIS A 166 -6.16 -19.67 3.24
CA HIS A 166 -4.74 -19.91 2.98
C HIS A 166 -4.00 -20.57 4.16
N GLY A 167 -4.72 -21.09 5.16
CA GLY A 167 -4.17 -21.89 6.25
C GLY A 167 -3.52 -21.09 7.38
N ALA A 168 -3.72 -19.77 7.45
CA ALA A 168 -3.20 -18.98 8.56
C ALA A 168 -3.93 -19.33 9.87
N LYS A 169 -3.16 -19.48 10.94
CA LYS A 169 -3.68 -19.62 12.30
C LYS A 169 -4.05 -18.25 12.82
N VAL A 170 -5.34 -17.94 12.86
CA VAL A 170 -5.86 -16.69 13.41
C VAL A 170 -6.13 -16.88 14.89
N ILE A 171 -5.36 -16.18 15.72
CA ILE A 171 -5.37 -16.30 17.16
C ILE A 171 -5.86 -15.00 17.76
N SER A 172 -7.01 -15.09 18.44
CA SER A 172 -7.62 -13.99 19.17
C SER A 172 -7.16 -14.03 20.63
N ILE A 173 -6.37 -13.04 21.04
CA ILE A 173 -5.87 -12.90 22.42
C ILE A 173 -6.92 -12.16 23.26
N ARG A 174 -7.27 -12.75 24.40
CA ARG A 174 -8.10 -12.08 25.41
C ARG A 174 -7.21 -11.13 26.22
N GLY A 175 -7.43 -9.83 26.12
CA GLY A 175 -6.61 -8.81 26.79
C GLY A 175 -6.65 -7.46 26.06
N ASN A 176 -5.89 -6.48 26.57
CA ASN A 176 -5.71 -5.21 25.87
C ASN A 176 -4.80 -5.39 24.64
N PHE A 177 -4.94 -4.49 23.65
CA PHE A 177 -4.19 -4.54 22.39
C PHE A 177 -2.67 -4.51 22.63
N ASP A 178 -2.22 -3.68 23.57
CA ASP A 178 -0.81 -3.49 23.88
C ASP A 178 -0.17 -4.78 24.38
N ARG A 179 -0.83 -5.51 25.29
CA ARG A 179 -0.30 -6.79 25.79
C ARG A 179 -0.24 -7.85 24.68
N ALA A 180 -1.24 -7.89 23.82
CA ALA A 180 -1.23 -8.80 22.66
C ALA A 180 -0.04 -8.50 21.75
N LEU A 181 0.26 -7.22 21.48
CA LEU A 181 1.38 -6.78 20.65
C LEU A 181 2.75 -7.05 21.30
N GLU A 182 2.89 -6.81 22.61
CA GLU A 182 4.08 -7.15 23.38
C GLU A 182 4.38 -8.66 23.28
N MET A 183 3.38 -9.50 23.51
CA MET A 183 3.52 -10.96 23.41
C MET A 183 3.93 -11.39 21.99
N VAL A 184 3.38 -10.77 20.95
CA VAL A 184 3.80 -11.04 19.56
C VAL A 184 5.27 -10.71 19.38
N HIS A 185 5.71 -9.55 19.85
CA HIS A 185 7.07 -9.08 19.66
C HIS A 185 8.06 -9.99 20.41
N GLU A 186 7.77 -10.32 21.66
CA GLU A 186 8.55 -11.25 22.47
C GLU A 186 8.66 -12.62 21.80
N LEU A 187 7.54 -13.17 21.29
CA LEU A 187 7.51 -14.45 20.59
C LEU A 187 8.34 -14.41 19.29
N CYS A 188 8.31 -13.29 18.56
CA CYS A 188 9.11 -13.12 17.34
C CYS A 188 10.61 -13.13 17.62
N ILE A 189 11.04 -12.48 18.71
CA ILE A 189 12.45 -12.43 19.11
C ILE A 189 12.90 -13.80 19.62
N THR A 190 12.11 -14.45 20.47
CA THR A 190 12.53 -15.63 21.23
C THR A 190 12.30 -16.97 20.51
N HIS A 191 11.34 -17.06 19.57
CA HIS A 191 10.92 -18.33 18.96
C HIS A 191 11.08 -18.38 17.43
N GLY A 192 11.87 -17.47 16.84
CA GLY A 192 12.21 -17.52 15.41
C GLY A 192 11.05 -17.23 14.46
N ILE A 193 9.99 -16.56 14.95
CA ILE A 193 8.88 -16.09 14.12
C ILE A 193 9.27 -14.76 13.47
N TYR A 194 9.08 -14.68 12.15
CA TYR A 194 9.41 -13.49 11.38
C TYR A 194 8.21 -12.55 11.24
N LEU A 195 8.36 -11.33 11.75
CA LEU A 195 7.28 -10.36 11.81
C LEU A 195 7.16 -9.56 10.51
N LEU A 196 5.99 -9.62 9.88
CA LEU A 196 5.66 -8.97 8.61
C LEU A 196 4.68 -7.80 8.78
N ASN A 197 4.82 -7.03 9.86
CA ASN A 197 4.07 -5.80 10.12
C ASN A 197 4.64 -4.58 9.38
N SER A 198 4.04 -3.40 9.55
CA SER A 198 4.44 -2.15 8.86
C SER A 198 5.83 -1.63 9.25
N ILE A 199 6.43 -2.18 10.31
CA ILE A 199 7.80 -1.91 10.76
C ILE A 199 8.85 -2.69 9.96
N ASN A 200 8.46 -3.77 9.27
CA ASN A 200 9.39 -4.61 8.54
C ASN A 200 9.99 -3.82 7.34
N PRO A 201 11.32 -3.59 7.31
CA PRO A 201 11.94 -2.73 6.30
C PRO A 201 11.83 -3.30 4.88
N TYR A 202 11.81 -4.63 4.75
CA TYR A 202 11.80 -5.31 3.45
C TYR A 202 10.44 -5.20 2.75
N ARG A 203 9.34 -5.01 3.47
CA ARG A 203 8.04 -4.81 2.83
C ARG A 203 8.01 -3.57 1.93
N LEU A 204 8.70 -2.51 2.34
CA LEU A 204 8.77 -1.26 1.58
C LEU A 204 9.58 -1.45 0.30
N GLU A 205 10.60 -2.30 0.34
CA GLU A 205 11.45 -2.58 -0.83
C GLU A 205 10.70 -3.25 -1.98
N GLY A 206 9.67 -4.04 -1.68
CA GLY A 206 8.80 -4.57 -2.72
C GLY A 206 7.73 -3.55 -3.15
N GLN A 207 7.16 -2.79 -2.21
CA GLN A 207 6.17 -1.75 -2.52
C GLN A 207 6.74 -0.63 -3.42
N LYS A 208 8.04 -0.33 -3.33
CA LYS A 208 8.66 0.73 -4.14
C LYS A 208 8.55 0.47 -5.64
N THR A 209 8.44 -0.80 -6.05
CA THR A 209 8.33 -1.16 -7.47
C THR A 209 7.03 -0.69 -8.11
N ILE A 210 6.04 -0.23 -7.32
CA ILE A 210 4.88 0.50 -7.85
C ILE A 210 5.35 1.75 -8.61
N GLY A 211 6.30 2.50 -8.04
CA GLY A 211 6.87 3.70 -8.69
C GLY A 211 7.58 3.36 -9.99
N PHE A 212 8.37 2.28 -9.98
CA PHE A 212 9.06 1.76 -11.16
C PHE A 212 8.09 1.42 -12.28
N GLU A 213 7.07 0.62 -11.97
CA GLU A 213 6.07 0.22 -12.96
C GLU A 213 5.24 1.40 -13.48
N ILE A 214 4.95 2.40 -12.64
CA ILE A 214 4.25 3.61 -13.08
C ILE A 214 5.07 4.31 -14.17
N VAL A 215 6.37 4.54 -13.93
CA VAL A 215 7.25 5.20 -14.91
C VAL A 215 7.38 4.36 -16.18
N ASP A 216 7.62 3.06 -16.05
CA ASP A 216 7.75 2.13 -17.19
C ASP A 216 6.49 2.08 -18.06
N GLN A 217 5.30 1.95 -17.45
CA GLN A 217 4.04 1.84 -18.18
C GLN A 217 3.59 3.16 -18.80
N LEU A 218 3.90 4.28 -18.14
CA LEU A 218 3.58 5.62 -18.62
C LEU A 218 4.59 6.11 -19.68
N GLY A 219 5.78 5.50 -19.73
CA GLY A 219 6.89 5.91 -20.59
C GLY A 219 7.58 7.21 -20.18
N CYS A 220 7.20 7.79 -19.05
CA CYS A 220 7.78 9.01 -18.49
C CYS A 220 7.50 9.13 -16.99
N VAL A 221 8.22 10.02 -16.31
CA VAL A 221 7.91 10.38 -14.92
C VAL A 221 6.60 11.20 -14.90
N PRO A 222 5.58 10.82 -14.12
CA PRO A 222 4.38 11.66 -13.97
C PRO A 222 4.71 12.95 -13.22
N ASP A 223 3.81 13.92 -13.26
CA ASP A 223 3.96 15.15 -12.47
C ASP A 223 3.60 14.90 -11.01
N ARG A 224 2.66 14.00 -10.77
CA ARG A 224 2.17 13.66 -9.43
C ARG A 224 1.83 12.18 -9.29
N ILE A 225 2.22 11.61 -8.15
CA ILE A 225 1.73 10.31 -7.69
C ILE A 225 0.92 10.52 -6.42
N VAL A 226 -0.31 10.03 -6.43
CA VAL A 226 -1.29 10.22 -5.36
C VAL A 226 -1.56 8.88 -4.70
N LEU A 227 -1.43 8.82 -3.38
CA LEU A 227 -1.64 7.58 -2.63
C LEU A 227 -2.60 7.81 -1.46
N PRO A 228 -3.49 6.84 -1.18
CA PRO A 228 -4.20 6.82 0.08
C PRO A 228 -3.22 6.46 1.20
N VAL A 229 -3.32 7.15 2.35
CA VAL A 229 -2.35 7.05 3.45
C VAL A 229 -3.02 6.60 4.75
N GLY A 230 -2.73 5.35 5.14
CA GLY A 230 -2.96 4.83 6.50
C GLY A 230 -1.65 4.82 7.28
N ASN A 231 -0.97 3.67 7.31
CA ASN A 231 0.35 3.50 7.94
C ASN A 231 1.52 4.23 7.25
N ALA A 232 1.26 4.96 6.16
CA ALA A 232 2.21 5.75 5.37
C ALA A 232 3.41 5.01 4.75
N GLY A 233 3.45 3.66 4.82
CA GLY A 233 4.51 2.86 4.22
C GLY A 233 4.53 2.90 2.68
N ASN A 234 3.37 2.98 2.02
CA ASN A 234 3.30 2.92 0.56
C ASN A 234 3.89 4.16 -0.12
N ILE A 235 3.48 5.36 0.32
CA ILE A 235 4.02 6.63 -0.18
C ILE A 235 5.53 6.72 0.07
N SER A 236 5.98 6.29 1.24
CA SER A 236 7.40 6.22 1.60
C SER A 236 8.18 5.26 0.70
N ALA A 237 7.60 4.11 0.38
CA ALA A 237 8.21 3.11 -0.49
C ALA A 237 8.34 3.62 -1.93
N VAL A 238 7.26 4.13 -2.52
CA VAL A 238 7.27 4.67 -3.89
C VAL A 238 8.27 5.80 -4.02
N TYR A 239 8.27 6.75 -3.07
CA TYR A 239 9.26 7.82 -3.02
C TYR A 239 10.69 7.28 -3.01
N LYS A 240 10.98 6.33 -2.10
CA LYS A 240 12.30 5.72 -1.99
C LYS A 240 12.77 5.09 -3.31
N GLY A 241 11.90 4.33 -3.98
CA GLY A 241 12.25 3.73 -5.27
C GLY A 241 12.65 4.79 -6.29
N LEU A 242 11.82 5.82 -6.46
CA LEU A 242 12.09 6.88 -7.44
C LEU A 242 13.35 7.67 -7.11
N CYS A 243 13.68 7.89 -5.82
CA CYS A 243 14.97 8.44 -5.43
C CYS A 243 16.14 7.57 -5.89
N GLU A 244 16.07 6.25 -5.72
CA GLU A 244 17.12 5.33 -6.16
C GLU A 244 17.30 5.36 -7.69
N TRP A 245 16.19 5.41 -8.44
CA TRP A 245 16.23 5.55 -9.91
C TRP A 245 16.80 6.89 -10.37
N LYS A 246 16.49 7.97 -9.64
CA LYS A 246 17.08 9.28 -9.91
C LYS A 246 18.59 9.29 -9.63
N GLU A 247 19.02 8.66 -8.54
CA GLU A 247 20.43 8.59 -8.15
C GLU A 247 21.31 7.88 -9.19
N ILE A 248 20.78 6.82 -9.83
CA ILE A 248 21.48 6.10 -10.90
C ILE A 248 21.22 6.68 -12.31
N GLY A 249 20.43 7.75 -12.43
CA GLY A 249 20.18 8.43 -13.70
C GLY A 249 19.15 7.78 -14.63
N TYR A 250 18.30 6.87 -14.13
CA TYR A 250 17.19 6.31 -14.93
C TYR A 250 16.04 7.30 -15.14
N ILE A 251 15.91 8.24 -14.21
CA ILE A 251 14.97 9.35 -14.30
C ILE A 251 15.69 10.64 -13.93
N ASP A 252 15.24 11.77 -14.46
CA ASP A 252 15.84 13.09 -14.27
C ASP A 252 15.18 13.90 -13.14
N ARG A 253 13.93 13.58 -12.80
CA ARG A 253 13.10 14.28 -11.82
C ARG A 253 12.29 13.33 -10.94
N LEU A 254 11.76 13.87 -9.85
CA LEU A 254 10.80 13.17 -8.99
C LEU A 254 9.39 13.75 -9.20
N PRO A 255 8.34 12.92 -9.15
CA PRO A 255 6.96 13.41 -9.12
C PRO A 255 6.64 14.03 -7.75
N LYS A 256 5.69 14.97 -7.71
CA LYS A 256 5.09 15.44 -6.46
C LYS A 256 4.38 14.27 -5.78
N MET A 257 4.74 13.97 -4.53
CA MET A 257 4.08 12.93 -3.74
C MET A 257 2.87 13.52 -3.02
N THR A 258 1.67 13.01 -3.31
CA THR A 258 0.43 13.51 -2.70
C THR A 258 -0.21 12.45 -1.82
N ALA A 259 -0.43 12.79 -0.55
CA ALA A 259 -1.08 11.91 0.43
C ALA A 259 -2.56 12.27 0.59
N ILE A 260 -3.44 11.28 0.45
CA ILE A 260 -4.86 11.45 0.77
C ILE A 260 -5.23 10.63 2.00
N GLN A 261 -5.86 11.26 3.00
CA GLN A 261 -6.38 10.57 4.18
C GLN A 261 -7.89 10.78 4.33
N ALA A 262 -8.56 9.88 5.06
CA ALA A 262 -9.95 10.12 5.45
C ALA A 262 -10.00 11.24 6.49
N ALA A 263 -11.02 12.10 6.44
CA ALA A 263 -11.15 13.26 7.32
C ALA A 263 -11.14 12.89 8.81
N GLY A 264 -11.76 11.76 9.19
CA GLY A 264 -11.75 11.25 10.56
C GLY A 264 -10.46 10.52 10.97
N SER A 265 -9.42 10.52 10.12
CA SER A 265 -8.14 9.85 10.39
C SER A 265 -7.01 10.48 9.56
N CYS A 266 -6.73 11.78 9.75
CA CYS A 266 -5.84 12.56 8.88
C CYS A 266 -4.58 13.21 9.51
N PRO A 267 -3.84 12.55 10.43
CA PRO A 267 -2.70 13.15 11.14
C PRO A 267 -1.53 13.60 10.24
N VAL A 268 -1.34 12.99 9.06
CA VAL A 268 -0.33 13.43 8.08
C VAL A 268 -0.78 14.69 7.35
N VAL A 269 -2.08 14.82 7.07
CA VAL A 269 -2.66 16.03 6.46
C VAL A 269 -2.45 17.21 7.40
N ASP A 270 -2.77 17.05 8.68
CA ASP A 270 -2.59 18.10 9.70
C ASP A 270 -1.14 18.54 9.82
N ALA A 271 -0.19 17.60 9.82
CA ALA A 271 1.24 17.89 9.87
C ALA A 271 1.76 18.64 8.63
N ILE A 272 1.27 18.30 7.44
CA ILE A 272 1.67 18.99 6.19
C ILE A 272 1.06 20.38 6.12
N LYS A 273 -0.26 20.52 6.37
CA LYS A 273 -0.96 21.81 6.30
C LYS A 273 -0.54 22.77 7.41
N GLY A 274 -0.30 22.25 8.62
CA GLY A 274 0.19 23.02 9.76
C GLY A 274 1.70 23.27 9.75
N ASN A 275 2.43 22.72 8.78
CA ASN A 275 3.90 22.78 8.69
C ASN A 275 4.61 22.28 9.97
N PHE A 276 4.06 21.25 10.61
CA PHE A 276 4.62 20.65 11.83
C PHE A 276 5.68 19.62 11.51
N SER A 277 6.80 19.58 12.24
CA SER A 277 7.88 18.61 11.99
C SER A 277 7.40 17.15 12.09
N GLU A 278 6.44 16.89 12.97
CA GLU A 278 5.90 15.57 13.30
C GLU A 278 4.37 15.56 13.24
N ILE A 279 3.78 14.37 13.30
CA ILE A 279 2.34 14.19 13.40
C ILE A 279 1.87 14.28 14.85
N THR A 280 0.66 14.78 15.05
CA THR A 280 -0.09 14.58 16.30
C THR A 280 -0.89 13.29 16.16
N VAL A 281 -0.82 12.40 17.16
CA VAL A 281 -1.55 11.14 17.12
C VAL A 281 -3.05 11.38 17.26
N GLU A 282 -3.82 10.90 16.28
CA GLU A 282 -5.27 10.80 16.40
C GLU A 282 -5.63 9.59 17.29
N GLN A 283 -6.27 9.85 18.42
CA GLN A 283 -6.57 8.82 19.42
C GLN A 283 -7.77 7.95 19.03
N ASN A 284 -8.71 8.52 18.28
CA ASN A 284 -9.96 7.84 17.92
C ASN A 284 -10.21 7.94 16.40
N PRO A 285 -9.32 7.37 15.57
CA PRO A 285 -9.47 7.46 14.12
C PRO A 285 -10.72 6.68 13.69
N GLU A 286 -11.60 7.32 12.91
CA GLU A 286 -12.82 6.69 12.38
C GLU A 286 -13.03 7.00 10.90
N THR A 287 -13.40 5.96 10.15
CA THR A 287 -13.75 6.06 8.73
C THR A 287 -14.24 4.70 8.22
N VAL A 288 -15.18 4.70 7.26
CA VAL A 288 -15.56 3.52 6.48
C VAL A 288 -14.36 2.90 5.73
N ALA A 289 -13.33 3.70 5.42
CA ALA A 289 -12.12 3.28 4.74
C ALA A 289 -11.13 2.59 5.70
N THR A 290 -11.51 1.41 6.18
CA THR A 290 -10.77 0.64 7.21
C THR A 290 -9.27 0.44 6.95
N ALA A 291 -8.81 0.40 5.70
CA ALA A 291 -7.40 0.27 5.35
C ALA A 291 -6.55 1.53 5.64
N ILE A 292 -7.19 2.69 5.80
CA ILE A 292 -6.55 3.97 6.15
C ILE A 292 -7.03 4.55 7.49
N ARG A 293 -7.82 3.81 8.26
CA ARG A 293 -8.22 4.15 9.65
C ARG A 293 -7.05 3.96 10.62
N ILE A 294 -6.09 4.88 10.60
CA ILE A 294 -4.82 4.82 11.34
C ILE A 294 -4.51 6.19 11.93
N GLY A 295 -4.58 6.30 13.25
CA GLY A 295 -4.31 7.55 13.96
C GLY A 295 -2.84 7.77 14.34
N ASN A 296 -2.02 6.72 14.36
CA ASN A 296 -0.58 6.80 14.52
C ASN A 296 0.16 6.08 13.37
N PRO A 297 0.39 6.74 12.22
CA PRO A 297 1.05 6.11 11.09
C PRO A 297 2.51 5.74 11.41
N VAL A 298 2.81 4.45 11.42
CA VAL A 298 4.16 3.93 11.74
C VAL A 298 5.27 4.58 10.88
N ASN A 299 5.02 4.84 9.60
CA ASN A 299 6.01 5.43 8.69
C ASN A 299 5.79 6.94 8.47
N ALA A 300 5.17 7.67 9.42
CA ALA A 300 4.87 9.10 9.28
C ALA A 300 6.11 9.94 8.93
N GLU A 301 7.22 9.77 9.66
CA GLU A 301 8.48 10.50 9.42
C GLU A 301 8.95 10.38 7.96
N LYS A 302 8.95 9.16 7.41
CA LYS A 302 9.34 8.88 6.02
C LYS A 302 8.36 9.52 5.01
N ALA A 303 7.07 9.53 5.33
CA ALA A 303 6.04 10.09 4.46
C ALA A 303 6.06 11.63 4.43
N LEU A 304 6.23 12.27 5.59
CA LEU A 304 6.39 13.73 5.68
C LEU A 304 7.61 14.18 4.87
N ARG A 305 8.72 13.44 4.96
CA ARG A 305 9.91 13.67 4.14
C ARG A 305 9.59 13.52 2.64
N ALA A 306 8.95 12.43 2.23
CA ALA A 306 8.59 12.19 0.83
C ALA A 306 7.72 13.31 0.24
N ILE A 307 6.74 13.79 0.99
CA ILE A 307 5.84 14.88 0.56
C ILE A 307 6.62 16.19 0.44
N ARG A 308 7.40 16.55 1.47
CA ARG A 308 8.15 17.83 1.50
C ARG A 308 9.26 17.90 0.45
N GLU A 309 10.09 16.87 0.35
CA GLU A 309 11.25 16.85 -0.55
C GLU A 309 10.84 16.84 -2.03
N THR A 310 9.60 16.45 -2.35
CA THR A 310 9.06 16.48 -3.72
C THR A 310 8.21 17.71 -4.03
N GLY A 311 8.06 18.65 -3.08
CA GLY A 311 7.12 19.76 -3.22
C GLY A 311 5.67 19.30 -3.38
N GLY A 312 5.35 18.13 -2.80
CA GLY A 312 4.03 17.54 -2.77
C GLY A 312 3.13 18.16 -1.71
N THR A 313 1.96 17.57 -1.51
CA THR A 313 0.97 18.04 -0.53
C THR A 313 0.20 16.88 0.10
N ALA A 314 -0.69 17.19 1.04
CA ALA A 314 -1.62 16.23 1.60
C ALA A 314 -3.02 16.86 1.74
N GLU A 315 -4.05 16.05 1.50
CA GLU A 315 -5.44 16.49 1.59
C GLU A 315 -6.31 15.41 2.27
N SER A 316 -7.37 15.84 2.93
CA SER A 316 -8.35 14.93 3.53
C SER A 316 -9.64 14.87 2.71
N VAL A 317 -10.29 13.72 2.72
CA VAL A 317 -11.60 13.50 2.09
C VAL A 317 -12.58 12.85 3.06
N THR A 318 -13.86 13.22 2.99
CA THR A 318 -14.89 12.63 3.85
C THR A 318 -15.26 11.22 3.39
N ASP A 319 -15.94 10.48 4.26
CA ASP A 319 -16.43 9.14 3.91
C ASP A 319 -17.43 9.18 2.76
N GLU A 320 -18.26 10.23 2.69
CA GLU A 320 -19.19 10.46 1.59
C GLU A 320 -18.46 10.67 0.27
N GLU A 321 -17.40 11.49 0.26
CA GLU A 321 -16.54 11.71 -0.93
C GLU A 321 -15.84 10.42 -1.37
N ILE A 322 -15.35 9.62 -0.42
CA ILE A 322 -14.73 8.31 -0.66
C ILE A 322 -15.72 7.35 -1.31
N LEU A 323 -16.91 7.18 -0.73
CA LEU A 323 -17.92 6.24 -1.21
C LEU A 323 -18.52 6.70 -2.55
N ALA A 324 -18.69 8.01 -2.75
CA ALA A 324 -19.08 8.57 -4.04
C ALA A 324 -18.04 8.20 -5.11
N MET A 325 -16.76 8.49 -4.87
CA MET A 325 -15.70 8.16 -5.83
C MET A 325 -15.57 6.65 -6.07
N GLN A 326 -15.82 5.83 -5.04
CA GLN A 326 -15.84 4.37 -5.20
C GLN A 326 -16.91 3.94 -6.21
N ARG A 327 -18.11 4.53 -6.14
CA ARG A 327 -19.19 4.29 -7.11
C ARG A 327 -18.84 4.84 -8.49
N ASP A 328 -18.26 6.03 -8.56
CA ASP A 328 -17.94 6.69 -9.82
C ASP A 328 -16.85 5.92 -10.59
N LEU A 329 -15.80 5.44 -9.91
CA LEU A 329 -14.79 4.55 -10.50
C LEU A 329 -15.43 3.27 -11.08
N ALA A 330 -16.36 2.65 -10.35
CA ALA A 330 -17.03 1.44 -10.80
C ALA A 330 -17.98 1.71 -11.98
N ARG A 331 -18.80 2.77 -11.92
CA ARG A 331 -19.85 3.07 -12.90
C ARG A 331 -19.33 3.75 -14.15
N TYR A 332 -18.31 4.61 -14.02
CA TYR A 332 -17.83 5.41 -15.13
C TYR A 332 -16.63 4.77 -15.82
N GLU A 333 -15.73 4.16 -15.05
CA GLU A 333 -14.49 3.59 -15.58
C GLU A 333 -14.46 2.06 -15.58
N GLY A 334 -15.45 1.40 -14.96
CA GLY A 334 -15.47 -0.06 -14.82
C GLY A 334 -14.41 -0.59 -13.84
N ILE A 335 -13.88 0.27 -12.96
CA ILE A 335 -12.78 -0.05 -12.05
C ILE A 335 -13.33 -0.27 -10.64
N GLY A 336 -13.33 -1.52 -10.18
CA GLY A 336 -13.83 -1.89 -8.86
C GLY A 336 -12.76 -1.87 -7.77
N VAL A 337 -12.90 -0.98 -6.78
CA VAL A 337 -11.91 -0.81 -5.69
C VAL A 337 -12.54 -0.83 -4.30
N GLU A 338 -11.75 -1.14 -3.26
CA GLU A 338 -12.18 -0.94 -1.87
C GLU A 338 -12.22 0.56 -1.50
N PRO A 339 -12.97 0.97 -0.44
CA PRO A 339 -13.16 2.39 -0.12
C PRO A 339 -11.83 3.17 0.06
N ALA A 340 -10.88 2.61 0.80
CA ALA A 340 -9.57 3.24 1.01
C ALA A 340 -8.82 3.56 -0.30
N SER A 341 -9.03 2.77 -1.34
CA SER A 341 -8.40 3.00 -2.64
C SER A 341 -9.00 4.20 -3.36
N ALA A 342 -10.32 4.37 -3.29
CA ALA A 342 -11.05 5.47 -3.91
C ALA A 342 -10.65 6.84 -3.36
N ALA A 343 -10.15 6.90 -2.12
CA ALA A 343 -9.67 8.13 -1.49
C ALA A 343 -8.64 8.88 -2.35
N SER A 344 -7.72 8.18 -3.03
CA SER A 344 -6.72 8.83 -3.89
C SER A 344 -7.35 9.66 -5.02
N VAL A 345 -8.34 9.11 -5.71
CA VAL A 345 -9.05 9.80 -6.81
C VAL A 345 -10.02 10.83 -6.26
N ALA A 346 -10.66 10.56 -5.12
CA ALA A 346 -11.55 11.52 -4.45
C ALA A 346 -10.78 12.80 -4.04
N GLY A 347 -9.55 12.63 -3.56
CA GLY A 347 -8.67 13.74 -3.22
C GLY A 347 -8.29 14.58 -4.43
N ILE A 348 -8.05 13.93 -5.58
CA ILE A 348 -7.80 14.66 -6.84
C ILE A 348 -9.02 15.44 -7.31
N ARG A 349 -10.22 14.86 -7.23
CA ARG A 349 -11.46 15.60 -7.52
C ARG A 349 -11.56 16.86 -6.66
N LYS A 350 -11.39 16.72 -5.34
CA LYS A 350 -11.43 17.85 -4.40
C LYS A 350 -10.36 18.90 -4.71
N MET A 351 -9.13 18.48 -5.00
CA MET A 351 -8.05 19.41 -5.36
C MET A 351 -8.30 20.12 -6.70
N ALA A 352 -8.93 19.46 -7.68
CA ALA A 352 -9.34 20.06 -8.94
C ALA A 352 -10.41 21.13 -8.72
N GLU A 353 -11.43 20.84 -7.89
CA GLU A 353 -12.49 21.79 -7.50
C GLU A 353 -11.92 23.01 -6.75
N MET A 354 -10.85 22.82 -5.97
CA MET A 354 -10.12 23.89 -5.30
C MET A 354 -9.19 24.69 -6.22
N GLY A 355 -9.04 24.31 -7.50
CA GLY A 355 -8.13 24.97 -8.44
C GLY A 355 -6.65 24.76 -8.14
N LEU A 356 -6.28 23.67 -7.46
CA LEU A 356 -4.90 23.37 -7.04
C LEU A 356 -4.11 22.53 -8.06
N LEU A 357 -4.72 22.16 -9.18
CA LEU A 357 -4.14 21.26 -10.18
C LEU A 357 -4.08 21.94 -11.55
N ASP A 358 -2.98 21.70 -12.27
CA ASP A 358 -2.86 22.12 -13.66
C ASP A 358 -3.60 21.11 -14.56
N LYS A 359 -4.34 21.60 -15.56
CA LYS A 359 -5.19 20.75 -16.44
C LYS A 359 -4.41 19.70 -17.23
N ASP A 360 -3.17 20.03 -17.57
CA ASP A 360 -2.26 19.18 -18.33
C ASP A 360 -1.40 18.27 -17.43
N GLU A 361 -1.48 18.43 -16.10
CA GLU A 361 -0.70 17.66 -15.12
C GLU A 361 -0.95 16.16 -15.30
N LYS A 362 0.14 15.39 -15.40
CA LYS A 362 0.10 13.93 -15.48
C LYS A 362 0.01 13.35 -14.08
N ILE A 363 -1.18 12.89 -13.72
CA ILE A 363 -1.51 12.46 -12.36
C ILE A 363 -1.78 10.95 -12.34
N VAL A 364 -1.08 10.23 -11.48
CA VAL A 364 -1.29 8.80 -11.26
C VAL A 364 -1.77 8.55 -9.83
N CYS A 365 -3.02 8.09 -9.71
CA CYS A 365 -3.64 7.67 -8.46
C CYS A 365 -3.39 6.18 -8.21
N VAL A 366 -2.81 5.83 -7.07
CA VAL A 366 -2.62 4.43 -6.67
C VAL A 366 -3.88 3.92 -5.98
N VAL A 367 -4.58 2.98 -6.61
CA VAL A 367 -5.79 2.35 -6.03
C VAL A 367 -5.44 0.97 -5.48
N THR A 368 -5.34 0.90 -4.15
CA THR A 368 -4.57 -0.10 -3.37
C THR A 368 -5.15 -1.50 -3.23
N GLY A 369 -6.45 -1.68 -3.45
CA GLY A 369 -7.13 -2.94 -3.18
C GLY A 369 -8.43 -3.09 -3.98
N HIS A 370 -8.77 -4.34 -4.24
CA HIS A 370 -9.89 -4.73 -5.10
C HIS A 370 -11.25 -4.54 -4.40
N LEU A 371 -12.32 -4.33 -5.19
CA LEU A 371 -13.71 -4.22 -4.72
C LEU A 371 -14.10 -5.34 -3.73
N LEU A 372 -13.72 -6.58 -4.07
CA LEU A 372 -14.07 -7.79 -3.33
C LEU A 372 -13.39 -7.91 -1.96
N LYS A 373 -12.52 -6.96 -1.58
CA LYS A 373 -11.92 -6.92 -0.24
C LYS A 373 -12.88 -6.41 0.83
N ASP A 374 -13.97 -5.74 0.44
CA ASP A 374 -14.97 -5.20 1.37
C ASP A 374 -16.40 -5.29 0.81
N PRO A 375 -16.91 -6.53 0.61
CA PRO A 375 -18.23 -6.73 0.00
C PRO A 375 -19.37 -6.15 0.84
N GLU A 376 -19.25 -6.09 2.17
CA GLU A 376 -20.28 -5.54 3.05
C GLU A 376 -20.52 -4.05 2.79
N THR A 377 -19.43 -3.27 2.69
CA THR A 377 -19.53 -1.84 2.35
C THR A 377 -20.07 -1.62 0.95
N VAL A 378 -19.76 -2.52 0.00
CA VAL A 378 -20.30 -2.46 -1.36
C VAL A 378 -21.81 -2.72 -1.36
N ILE A 379 -22.27 -3.78 -0.71
CA ILE A 379 -23.70 -4.15 -0.65
C ILE A 379 -24.53 -3.02 -0.04
N LYS A 380 -24.03 -2.38 1.04
CA LYS A 380 -24.70 -1.24 1.70
C LYS A 380 -24.90 -0.02 0.79
N GLN A 381 -24.14 0.10 -0.30
CA GLN A 381 -24.24 1.21 -1.25
C GLN A 381 -25.13 0.90 -2.46
N CYS A 382 -25.50 -0.37 -2.66
CA CYS A 382 -26.26 -0.81 -3.82
C CYS A 382 -27.76 -0.94 -3.48
N ALA A 383 -28.61 -0.58 -4.43
CA ALA A 383 -30.00 -0.99 -4.37
C ALA A 383 -30.08 -2.53 -4.47
N PRO A 384 -31.06 -3.18 -3.82
CA PRO A 384 -31.27 -4.60 -3.99
C PRO A 384 -31.57 -4.94 -5.47
N PRO A 385 -31.32 -6.18 -5.92
CA PRO A 385 -31.75 -6.64 -7.23
C PRO A 385 -33.25 -6.39 -7.43
N LEU A 386 -33.64 -5.91 -8.62
CA LEU A 386 -35.03 -5.74 -8.97
C LEU A 386 -35.68 -7.10 -9.23
N GLU A 387 -36.78 -7.37 -8.54
CA GLU A 387 -37.65 -8.51 -8.81
C GLU A 387 -38.84 -8.03 -9.65
N ILE A 388 -39.04 -8.65 -10.82
CA ILE A 388 -40.11 -8.32 -11.75
C ILE A 388 -40.88 -9.57 -12.14
N ASP A 389 -42.11 -9.40 -12.61
CA ASP A 389 -42.88 -10.48 -13.24
C ASP A 389 -42.16 -10.98 -14.51
N PRO A 390 -42.30 -12.27 -14.88
CA PRO A 390 -41.61 -12.87 -16.03
C PRO A 390 -42.28 -12.48 -17.37
N THR A 391 -42.48 -11.18 -17.61
CA THR A 391 -43.12 -10.63 -18.82
C THR A 391 -42.21 -9.62 -19.51
N ILE A 392 -42.38 -9.46 -20.83
CA ILE A 392 -41.62 -8.47 -21.60
C ILE A 392 -42.02 -7.06 -21.18
N GLU A 393 -43.28 -6.84 -20.83
CA GLU A 393 -43.80 -5.57 -20.36
C GLU A 393 -43.15 -5.15 -19.03
N ALA A 394 -43.04 -6.06 -18.07
CA ALA A 394 -42.37 -5.77 -16.79
C ALA A 394 -40.87 -5.54 -16.98
N LEU A 395 -40.23 -6.28 -17.89
CA LEU A 395 -38.82 -6.08 -18.23
C LEU A 395 -38.58 -4.71 -18.90
N LEU A 396 -39.42 -4.32 -19.86
CA LEU A 396 -39.33 -3.02 -20.53
C LEU A 396 -39.61 -1.84 -19.58
N ALA A 397 -40.36 -2.04 -18.50
CA ALA A 397 -40.64 -0.98 -17.53
C ALA A 397 -39.43 -0.63 -16.63
N VAL A 398 -38.40 -1.48 -16.58
CA VAL A 398 -37.24 -1.33 -15.68
C VAL A 398 -35.89 -1.16 -16.39
N LEU A 399 -35.85 -1.32 -17.71
CA LEU A 399 -34.71 -1.01 -18.58
C LEU A 399 -34.73 0.46 -18.99
#